data_AF-A0A536Z5A9-F1
#
_entry.id   AF-A0A536Z5A9-F1
#
_cell.length_a   1.000
_cell.length_b   1.000
_cell.length_c   1.000
_cell.angle_alpha   90.00
_cell.angle_beta   90.00
_cell.angle_gamma   90.00
#
_symmetry.space_group_name_H-M   'P 1'
#
loop_
_entity.id
_entity.type
_entity.pdbx_description
1 polymer ?
#
loop_
_entity_poly.entity_id
_entity_poly.type
_entity_poly.pdbx_seq_one_letter_code
_entity_poly.pdbx_strand_id
1 'polypeptide(L)'
;MSPIRAGQNDRDLAARALIAVIALALAACTTTPGLEPTVLPAAPLAPPSVSPVPSRPGGYYKDDGPGESPPAGLDAVPDAVPRLEPLNRFANRPYSVFGRDYVPATSLRPYRERGLASWYGRKFHNQKTSTGEIYDMYAMTAAHPTLPLPSYARVTSLATGKSVVVRVNDRGPFHAGRVIDLSYAAANR
;
A
#
# COMPACT_ATOMS: atom_id res chain seq x y z
N MET A 1 -1.69 -94.78 35.85
CA MET A 1 -1.36 -93.92 37.00
C MET A 1 -0.74 -92.62 36.50
N SER A 2 -1.17 -91.48 37.05
CA SER A 2 -0.78 -90.10 36.69
C SER A 2 0.75 -89.84 36.69
N PRO A 3 1.25 -88.70 36.16
CA PRO A 3 1.10 -87.44 36.87
C PRO A 3 0.75 -86.20 36.02
N ILE A 4 0.05 -85.31 36.71
CA ILE A 4 -0.15 -83.89 36.43
C ILE A 4 1.21 -83.18 36.45
N ARG A 5 1.47 -82.25 35.53
CA ARG A 5 2.53 -81.24 35.72
C ARG A 5 1.98 -79.85 35.46
N ALA A 6 1.77 -79.15 36.57
CA ALA A 6 1.63 -77.71 36.67
C ALA A 6 2.84 -77.01 36.04
N GLY A 7 2.62 -75.90 35.34
CA GLY A 7 3.71 -75.07 34.83
C GLY A 7 3.36 -74.04 33.76
N GLN A 8 2.11 -74.00 33.26
CA GLN A 8 1.76 -73.10 32.15
C GLN A 8 1.37 -71.68 32.59
N ASN A 9 1.00 -71.45 33.86
CA ASN A 9 0.31 -70.20 34.24
C ASN A 9 1.25 -69.03 34.62
N ASP A 10 2.53 -69.27 34.90
CA ASP A 10 3.44 -68.19 35.32
C ASP A 10 4.10 -67.46 34.14
N ARG A 11 4.12 -68.08 32.96
CA ARG A 11 4.72 -67.49 31.74
C ARG A 11 3.79 -66.46 31.07
N ASP A 12 2.49 -66.62 31.24
CA ASP A 12 1.49 -65.68 30.69
C ASP A 12 1.38 -64.38 31.50
N LEU A 13 1.74 -64.40 32.79
CA LEU A 13 1.73 -63.20 33.62
C LEU A 13 2.91 -62.26 33.28
N ALA A 14 4.09 -62.83 33.03
CA ALA A 14 5.27 -62.06 32.59
C ALA A 14 5.09 -61.50 31.16
N ALA A 15 4.48 -62.26 30.25
CA ALA A 15 4.19 -61.79 28.88
C ALA A 15 3.13 -60.66 28.86
N ARG A 16 2.12 -60.72 29.74
CA ARG A 16 1.10 -59.67 29.87
C ARG A 16 1.63 -58.41 30.56
N ALA A 17 2.56 -58.54 31.51
CA ALA A 17 3.22 -57.39 32.14
C ALA A 17 4.15 -56.65 31.16
N LEU A 18 4.77 -57.35 30.20
CA LEU A 18 5.64 -56.71 29.22
C LEU A 18 4.88 -55.94 28.12
N ILE A 19 3.66 -56.39 27.76
CA ILE A 19 2.80 -55.67 26.80
C ILE A 19 2.18 -54.42 27.44
N ALA A 20 1.90 -54.43 28.75
CA ALA A 20 1.35 -53.28 29.45
C ALA A 20 2.34 -52.11 29.65
N VAL A 21 3.65 -52.36 29.56
CA VAL A 21 4.69 -51.31 29.66
C VAL A 21 5.00 -50.67 28.30
N ILE A 22 4.72 -51.33 27.18
CA ILE A 22 4.91 -50.76 25.84
C ILE A 22 3.70 -49.92 25.40
N ALA A 23 2.51 -50.16 25.96
CA ALA A 23 1.30 -49.39 25.66
C ALA A 23 1.15 -48.08 26.47
N LEU A 24 2.14 -47.74 27.32
CA LEU A 24 2.13 -46.52 28.14
C LEU A 24 3.27 -45.54 27.79
N ALA A 25 3.65 -45.48 26.51
CA ALA A 25 4.66 -44.53 26.00
C ALA A 25 4.26 -43.83 24.69
N LEU A 26 2.96 -43.75 24.38
CA LEU A 26 2.41 -43.02 23.22
C LEU A 26 1.34 -42.01 23.67
N ALA A 27 1.75 -41.10 24.55
CA ALA A 27 1.02 -39.85 24.82
C ALA A 27 2.03 -38.71 24.98
N ALA A 28 2.94 -38.58 24.00
CA ALA A 28 3.69 -37.35 23.81
C ALA A 28 2.91 -36.48 22.83
N CYS A 29 2.10 -35.57 23.38
CA CYS A 29 1.53 -34.46 22.64
C CYS A 29 2.68 -33.64 22.03
N THR A 30 2.98 -33.84 20.75
CA THR A 30 3.79 -32.88 19.99
C THR A 30 2.88 -31.70 19.64
N THR A 31 2.62 -30.84 20.62
CA THR A 31 2.22 -29.47 20.34
C THR A 31 3.43 -28.81 19.72
N THR A 32 3.44 -28.71 18.39
CA THR A 32 4.37 -27.83 17.68
C THR A 32 4.14 -26.44 18.26
N PRO A 33 5.12 -25.78 18.90
CA PRO A 33 5.02 -24.35 19.03
C PRO A 33 5.03 -23.85 17.59
N GLY A 34 3.89 -23.29 17.16
CA GLY A 34 3.88 -22.46 15.97
C GLY A 34 5.03 -21.49 16.15
N LEU A 35 5.94 -21.46 15.18
CA LEU A 35 6.79 -20.30 14.99
C LEU A 35 5.81 -19.18 14.68
N GLU A 36 5.29 -18.55 15.73
CA GLU A 36 4.71 -17.24 15.68
C GLU A 36 5.81 -16.42 15.00
N PRO A 37 5.60 -15.91 13.77
CA PRO A 37 6.49 -14.89 13.29
C PRO A 37 6.37 -13.83 14.36
N THR A 38 7.45 -13.58 15.10
CA THR A 38 7.57 -12.40 15.93
C THR A 38 7.25 -11.26 14.98
N VAL A 39 6.01 -10.77 15.04
CA VAL A 39 5.64 -9.49 14.50
C VAL A 39 6.39 -8.55 15.42
N LEU A 40 7.66 -8.33 15.09
CA LEU A 40 8.36 -7.14 15.51
C LEU A 40 7.36 -6.03 15.21
N PRO A 41 6.94 -5.23 16.20
CA PRO A 41 6.15 -4.06 15.87
C PRO A 41 6.94 -3.34 14.79
N ALA A 42 6.35 -3.23 13.59
CA ALA A 42 6.92 -2.43 12.54
C ALA A 42 7.08 -1.06 13.17
N ALA A 43 8.32 -0.72 13.52
CA ALA A 43 8.65 0.60 14.00
C ALA A 43 8.04 1.57 12.96
N PRO A 44 7.35 2.64 13.40
CA PRO A 44 6.84 3.61 12.46
C PRO A 44 8.04 4.06 11.63
N LEU A 45 8.08 3.64 10.35
CA LEU A 45 9.08 4.11 9.44
C LEU A 45 8.87 5.61 9.38
N ALA A 46 9.84 6.34 9.93
CA ALA A 46 9.85 7.78 9.84
C ALA A 46 9.61 8.15 8.36
N PRO A 47 8.73 9.13 8.07
CA PRO A 47 8.60 9.63 6.72
C PRO A 47 9.98 10.00 6.19
N PRO A 48 10.26 9.82 4.88
CA PRO A 48 11.55 10.18 4.30
C PRO A 48 11.89 11.61 4.75
N SER A 49 13.06 11.76 5.35
CA SER A 49 13.53 13.01 5.95
C SER A 49 13.50 14.13 4.91
N VAL A 50 12.51 15.03 5.05
CA VAL A 50 12.39 16.25 4.27
C VAL A 50 13.15 17.34 5.01
N SER A 51 14.28 17.78 4.47
CA SER A 51 14.96 18.97 4.99
C SER A 51 14.05 20.20 4.81
N PRO A 52 13.86 21.03 5.85
CA PRO A 52 13.00 22.20 5.76
C PRO A 52 13.72 23.34 4.99
N VAL A 53 13.03 23.88 3.99
CA VAL A 53 13.43 25.07 3.22
C VAL A 53 12.29 26.08 3.30
N PRO A 54 12.57 27.40 3.40
CA PRO A 54 11.53 28.43 3.48
C PRO A 54 10.54 28.35 2.31
N SER A 55 9.26 28.22 2.65
CA SER A 55 8.14 28.20 1.73
C SER A 55 7.98 29.57 1.07
N ARG A 56 8.24 29.67 -0.23
CA ARG A 56 7.69 30.76 -1.04
C ARG A 56 6.23 30.42 -1.37
N PRO A 57 5.28 31.36 -1.26
CA PRO A 57 3.89 31.11 -1.63
C PRO A 57 3.85 30.69 -3.11
N GLY A 58 3.45 29.45 -3.37
CA GLY A 58 3.29 28.94 -4.73
C GLY A 58 2.14 29.70 -5.38
N GLY A 59 2.46 30.59 -6.32
CA GLY A 59 1.46 31.23 -7.14
C GLY A 59 0.72 30.18 -7.96
N TYR A 60 -0.58 30.03 -7.73
CA TYR A 60 -1.47 29.67 -8.82
C TYR A 60 -1.11 30.63 -9.98
N TYR A 61 -0.74 30.09 -11.14
CA TYR A 61 -0.75 30.91 -12.34
C TYR A 61 -2.20 31.38 -12.44
N LYS A 62 -2.43 32.68 -12.27
CA LYS A 62 -3.77 33.27 -12.15
C LYS A 62 -4.69 32.90 -13.33
N ASP A 63 -4.10 32.39 -14.41
CA ASP A 63 -4.72 32.07 -15.69
C ASP A 63 -4.77 30.55 -16.01
N ASP A 64 -4.28 29.66 -15.14
CA ASP A 64 -4.17 28.20 -15.40
C ASP A 64 -5.37 27.39 -14.84
N GLY A 65 -6.51 28.07 -14.69
CA GLY A 65 -7.84 27.55 -14.38
C GLY A 65 -8.31 26.44 -15.34
N PRO A 66 -9.48 25.78 -15.11
CA PRO A 66 -10.11 24.90 -16.10
C PRO A 66 -10.50 25.64 -17.40
N GLY A 67 -10.55 26.97 -17.34
CA GLY A 67 -10.98 27.85 -18.42
C GLY A 67 -12.34 28.42 -18.24
N GLU A 68 -12.80 29.11 -19.27
CA GLU A 68 -14.08 29.83 -19.26
C GLU A 68 -15.28 28.89 -19.29
N SER A 69 -15.11 27.63 -19.70
CA SER A 69 -16.21 26.68 -19.86
C SER A 69 -15.78 25.22 -19.60
N PRO A 70 -15.55 24.83 -18.33
CA PRO A 70 -15.41 23.41 -17.99
C PRO A 70 -16.67 22.62 -18.37
N PRO A 71 -16.53 21.32 -18.70
CA PRO A 71 -17.68 20.44 -18.93
C PRO A 71 -18.63 20.45 -17.73
N ALA A 72 -19.94 20.38 -18.01
CA ALA A 72 -20.94 20.18 -16.97
C ALA A 72 -20.80 18.78 -16.34
N GLY A 73 -21.21 18.64 -15.09
CA GLY A 73 -21.32 17.32 -14.45
C GLY A 73 -20.00 16.71 -13.97
N LEU A 74 -18.98 17.50 -13.67
CA LEU A 74 -17.71 16.99 -13.12
C LEU A 74 -17.90 16.18 -11.83
N ASP A 75 -18.90 16.55 -11.02
CA ASP A 75 -19.25 15.82 -9.81
C ASP A 75 -19.76 14.41 -10.09
N ALA A 76 -20.21 14.11 -11.32
CA ALA A 76 -20.68 12.80 -11.75
C ALA A 76 -19.57 11.89 -12.31
N VAL A 77 -18.34 12.41 -12.53
CA VAL A 77 -17.22 11.60 -13.01
C VAL A 77 -16.93 10.49 -12.00
N PRO A 78 -17.02 9.20 -12.36
CA PRO A 78 -16.86 8.12 -11.40
C PRO A 78 -15.44 8.09 -10.84
N ASP A 79 -15.32 7.75 -9.56
CA ASP A 79 -14.04 7.51 -8.90
C ASP A 79 -13.18 6.50 -9.68
N ALA A 80 -11.86 6.63 -9.58
CA ALA A 80 -10.96 5.63 -10.13
C ALA A 80 -11.20 4.29 -9.41
N VAL A 81 -11.39 3.22 -10.18
CA VAL A 81 -11.55 1.87 -9.64
C VAL A 81 -10.16 1.27 -9.37
N PRO A 82 -9.80 0.95 -8.11
CA PRO A 82 -8.52 0.34 -7.80
C PRO A 82 -8.34 -1.00 -8.49
N ARG A 83 -7.18 -1.20 -9.11
CA ARG A 83 -6.77 -2.43 -9.77
C ARG A 83 -5.32 -2.74 -9.42
N LEU A 84 -4.98 -4.02 -9.34
CA LEU A 84 -3.57 -4.42 -9.25
C LEU A 84 -2.98 -4.41 -10.65
N GLU A 85 -2.17 -3.38 -10.91
CA GLU A 85 -1.51 -3.21 -12.19
C GLU A 85 0.01 -3.38 -12.05
N PRO A 86 0.70 -3.85 -13.09
CA PRO A 86 2.15 -3.85 -13.12
C PRO A 86 2.70 -2.45 -12.93
N LEU A 87 3.68 -2.29 -12.03
CA LEU A 87 4.35 -1.02 -11.82
C LEU A 87 5.14 -0.61 -13.07
N ASN A 88 5.09 0.67 -13.41
CA ASN A 88 5.80 1.22 -14.56
C ASN A 88 7.32 1.15 -14.32
N ARG A 89 8.05 0.51 -15.23
CA ARG A 89 9.50 0.26 -15.11
C ARG A 89 10.34 1.54 -15.04
N PHE A 90 9.92 2.60 -15.72
CA PHE A 90 10.70 3.83 -15.86
C PHE A 90 10.26 4.90 -14.87
N ALA A 91 8.96 5.06 -14.67
CA ALA A 91 8.39 6.09 -13.80
C ALA A 91 8.75 5.91 -12.31
N ASN A 92 9.18 4.71 -11.90
CA ASN A 92 9.58 4.38 -10.52
C ASN A 92 11.09 4.42 -10.27
N ARG A 93 11.89 4.89 -11.22
CA ARG A 93 13.33 5.10 -11.01
C ARG A 93 13.58 6.36 -10.17
N PRO A 94 14.69 6.42 -9.41
CA PRO A 94 15.13 7.67 -8.80
C PRO A 94 15.26 8.79 -9.85
N TYR A 95 14.92 10.02 -9.46
CA TYR A 95 14.92 11.16 -10.37
C TYR A 95 15.18 12.47 -9.60
N SER A 96 15.61 13.50 -10.32
CA SER A 96 15.93 14.81 -9.75
C SER A 96 15.15 15.91 -10.45
N VAL A 97 14.53 16.81 -9.69
CA VAL A 97 13.77 17.97 -10.21
C VAL A 97 14.07 19.18 -9.34
N PHE A 98 14.37 20.32 -9.96
CA PHE A 98 14.72 21.58 -9.28
C PHE A 98 15.81 21.44 -8.19
N GLY A 99 16.81 20.58 -8.45
CA GLY A 99 17.92 20.34 -7.51
C GLY A 99 17.57 19.47 -6.30
N ARG A 100 16.41 18.80 -6.32
CA ARG A 100 16.00 17.85 -5.29
C ARG A 100 15.89 16.44 -5.86
N ASP A 101 16.46 15.49 -5.14
CA ASP A 101 16.39 14.07 -5.47
C ASP A 101 15.17 13.41 -4.82
N TYR A 102 14.55 12.50 -5.57
CA TYR A 102 13.40 11.72 -5.16
C TYR A 102 13.66 10.24 -5.42
N VAL A 103 13.32 9.41 -4.44
CA VAL A 103 13.40 7.95 -4.53
C VAL A 103 11.98 7.39 -4.37
N PRO A 104 11.29 7.05 -5.49
CA PRO A 104 9.98 6.43 -5.41
C PRO A 104 10.00 5.06 -4.74
N ALA A 105 8.91 4.72 -4.07
CA ALA A 105 8.66 3.36 -3.65
C ALA A 105 8.48 2.45 -4.88
N THR A 106 9.07 1.26 -4.82
CA THR A 106 9.08 0.26 -5.90
C THR A 106 8.15 -0.92 -5.63
N SER A 107 7.33 -0.83 -4.57
CA SER A 107 6.35 -1.85 -4.18
C SER A 107 5.12 -1.18 -3.58
N LEU A 108 3.92 -1.72 -3.85
CA LEU A 108 2.69 -1.27 -3.21
C LEU A 108 2.67 -1.69 -1.73
N ARG A 109 2.41 -0.74 -0.84
CA ARG A 109 2.29 -0.96 0.61
C ARG A 109 1.21 -0.02 1.15
N PRO A 110 0.57 -0.35 2.29
CA PRO A 110 -0.29 0.59 2.98
C PRO A 110 0.44 1.92 3.20
N TYR A 111 -0.21 3.02 2.84
CA TYR A 111 0.36 4.36 2.92
C TYR A 111 -0.67 5.32 3.49
N ARG A 112 -0.22 6.23 4.35
CA ARG A 112 -1.01 7.34 4.88
C ARG A 112 -0.12 8.56 4.99
N GLU A 113 -0.59 9.67 4.49
CA GLU A 113 0.03 10.98 4.64
C GLU A 113 -1.06 12.02 4.79
N ARG A 114 -0.74 13.10 5.51
CA ARG A 114 -1.59 14.28 5.66
C ARG A 114 -0.78 15.50 5.28
N GLY A 115 -1.31 16.31 4.37
CA GLY A 115 -0.67 17.56 3.96
C GLY A 115 -1.53 18.34 2.99
N LEU A 116 -0.93 19.38 2.39
CA LEU A 116 -1.64 20.24 1.44
C LEU A 116 -1.80 19.49 0.11
N ALA A 117 -3.04 19.36 -0.34
CA ALA A 117 -3.34 18.96 -1.71
C ALA A 117 -3.45 20.21 -2.59
N SER A 118 -3.10 20.07 -3.87
CA SER A 118 -3.50 21.04 -4.89
C SER A 118 -4.02 20.31 -6.12
N TRP A 119 -4.17 21.01 -7.23
CA TRP A 119 -4.48 20.41 -8.52
C TRP A 119 -3.60 21.04 -9.60
N TYR A 120 -3.28 20.28 -10.65
CA TYR A 120 -2.37 20.74 -11.70
C TYR A 120 -3.13 21.29 -12.90
N GLY A 121 -2.69 22.47 -13.35
CA GLY A 121 -3.40 23.35 -14.25
C GLY A 121 -3.52 22.87 -15.69
N ARG A 122 -4.36 23.58 -16.45
CA ARG A 122 -4.72 23.24 -17.84
C ARG A 122 -3.53 23.12 -18.78
N LYS A 123 -2.44 23.85 -18.57
CA LYS A 123 -1.25 23.77 -19.43
C LYS A 123 -0.65 22.37 -19.57
N PHE A 124 -0.91 21.49 -18.59
CA PHE A 124 -0.48 20.10 -18.63
C PHE A 124 -1.45 19.22 -19.41
N HIS A 125 -2.70 19.65 -19.61
CA HIS A 125 -3.71 18.87 -20.31
C HIS A 125 -3.18 18.48 -21.70
N ASN A 126 -3.41 17.23 -22.10
CA ASN A 126 -2.86 16.61 -23.31
C ASN A 126 -1.33 16.40 -23.33
N GLN A 127 -0.61 16.66 -22.23
CA GLN A 127 0.80 16.29 -22.09
C GLN A 127 0.94 14.88 -21.51
N LYS A 128 2.12 14.27 -21.70
CA LYS A 128 2.44 12.97 -21.11
C LYS A 128 2.71 13.12 -19.62
N THR A 129 2.07 12.27 -18.83
CA THR A 129 2.42 11.99 -17.43
C THR A 129 3.71 11.17 -17.36
N SER A 130 4.22 10.96 -16.15
CA SER A 130 5.41 10.15 -15.88
C SER A 130 5.25 8.67 -16.24
N THR A 131 4.02 8.12 -16.25
CA THR A 131 3.76 6.77 -16.77
C THR A 131 3.68 6.73 -18.30
N GLY A 132 3.62 7.89 -18.96
CA GLY A 132 3.46 8.04 -20.41
C GLY A 132 2.00 8.16 -20.87
N GLU A 133 1.03 8.03 -19.96
CA GLU A 133 -0.39 8.28 -20.23
C GLU A 133 -0.61 9.78 -20.52
N ILE A 134 -1.58 10.11 -21.38
CA ILE A 134 -1.96 11.51 -21.63
C ILE A 134 -2.75 12.04 -20.43
N TYR A 135 -2.35 13.19 -19.89
CA TYR A 135 -3.09 13.83 -18.82
C TYR A 135 -4.42 14.42 -19.32
N ASP A 136 -5.50 13.87 -18.78
CA ASP A 136 -6.84 14.43 -18.86
C ASP A 136 -7.21 15.06 -17.50
N MET A 137 -7.41 16.39 -17.49
CA MET A 137 -7.79 17.11 -16.28
C MET A 137 -9.19 16.77 -15.78
N TYR A 138 -10.00 16.12 -16.62
CA TYR A 138 -11.35 15.67 -16.29
C TYR A 138 -11.41 14.19 -15.89
N ALA A 139 -10.28 13.48 -15.88
CA ALA A 139 -10.18 12.11 -15.37
C ALA A 139 -9.85 12.07 -13.86
N MET A 140 -10.15 10.95 -13.17
CA MET A 140 -9.83 10.77 -11.75
C MET A 140 -8.38 10.34 -11.52
N THR A 141 -7.45 11.27 -11.74
CA THR A 141 -6.00 11.03 -11.66
C THR A 141 -5.30 11.98 -10.68
N ALA A 142 -4.07 11.65 -10.29
CA ALA A 142 -3.24 12.47 -9.42
C ALA A 142 -1.74 12.25 -9.65
N ALA A 143 -0.94 13.20 -9.18
CA ALA A 143 0.50 13.14 -9.11
C ALA A 143 0.98 13.03 -7.65
N HIS A 144 1.98 12.16 -7.40
CA HIS A 144 2.65 12.05 -6.11
C HIS A 144 4.18 11.89 -6.28
N PRO A 145 5.02 12.53 -5.45
CA PRO A 145 6.48 12.50 -5.65
C PRO A 145 7.06 11.09 -5.53
N THR A 146 6.59 10.28 -4.57
CA THR A 146 7.24 9.01 -4.23
C THR A 146 6.35 7.77 -4.17
N LEU A 147 5.04 7.85 -4.42
CA LEU A 147 4.20 6.65 -4.44
C LEU A 147 4.56 5.79 -5.68
N PRO A 148 4.44 4.47 -5.62
CA PRO A 148 4.63 3.63 -6.80
C PRO A 148 3.65 4.05 -7.90
N LEU A 149 4.09 4.03 -9.16
CA LEU A 149 3.25 4.34 -10.32
C LEU A 149 3.04 3.10 -11.20
N PRO A 150 1.81 2.81 -11.65
CA PRO A 150 0.57 3.39 -11.11
C PRO A 150 0.30 2.90 -9.68
N SER A 151 -0.46 3.68 -8.93
CA SER A 151 -1.09 3.23 -7.67
C SER A 151 -2.43 3.94 -7.49
N TYR A 152 -3.13 3.67 -6.39
CA TYR A 152 -4.42 4.26 -6.10
C TYR A 152 -4.43 4.88 -4.71
N ALA A 153 -5.05 6.04 -4.58
CA ALA A 153 -5.16 6.75 -3.32
C ALA A 153 -6.60 7.20 -3.08
N ARG A 154 -7.07 7.02 -1.84
CA ARG A 154 -8.24 7.74 -1.33
C ARG A 154 -7.76 9.06 -0.78
N VAL A 155 -8.31 10.16 -1.28
CA VAL A 155 -8.00 11.51 -0.82
C VAL A 155 -9.24 12.06 -0.15
N THR A 156 -9.09 12.45 1.12
CA THR A 156 -10.18 13.02 1.90
C THR A 156 -9.92 14.49 2.15
N SER A 157 -10.85 15.35 1.74
CA SER A 157 -10.82 16.76 2.10
C SER A 157 -11.13 16.89 3.59
N LEU A 158 -10.17 17.40 4.37
CA LEU A 158 -10.37 17.64 5.79
C LEU A 158 -11.34 18.79 6.07
N ALA A 159 -11.58 19.67 5.09
CA ALA A 159 -12.50 20.78 5.22
C ALA A 159 -13.97 20.35 5.06
N THR A 160 -14.24 19.36 4.21
CA THR A 160 -15.61 18.94 3.87
C THR A 160 -15.94 17.51 4.31
N GLY A 161 -14.94 16.70 4.68
CA GLY A 161 -15.09 15.28 4.97
C GLY A 161 -15.32 14.39 3.74
N LYS A 162 -15.49 14.98 2.56
CA LYS A 162 -15.68 14.24 1.31
C LYS A 162 -14.40 13.54 0.88
N SER A 163 -14.55 12.42 0.18
CA SER A 163 -13.40 11.67 -0.35
C SER A 163 -13.60 11.27 -1.80
N VAL A 164 -12.50 11.20 -2.52
CA VAL A 164 -12.41 10.63 -3.87
C VAL A 164 -11.35 9.56 -3.93
N VAL A 165 -11.49 8.61 -4.86
CA VAL A 165 -10.43 7.67 -5.23
C VAL A 165 -9.84 8.08 -6.57
N VAL A 166 -8.52 8.22 -6.61
CA VAL A 166 -7.74 8.61 -7.79
C VAL A 166 -6.71 7.55 -8.14
N ARG A 167 -6.41 7.42 -9.43
CA ARG A 167 -5.23 6.71 -9.93
C ARG A 167 -4.04 7.67 -9.89
N VAL A 168 -3.00 7.33 -9.15
CA VAL A 168 -1.74 8.06 -9.16
C VAL A 168 -0.91 7.57 -10.34
N ASN A 169 -0.74 8.42 -11.35
CA ASN A 169 -0.03 8.09 -12.59
C ASN A 169 1.08 9.09 -12.96
N ASP A 170 1.31 10.10 -12.12
CA ASP A 170 2.31 11.13 -12.40
C ASP A 170 3.18 11.50 -11.19
N ARG A 171 4.26 12.24 -11.46
CA ARG A 171 5.22 12.76 -10.47
C ARG A 171 4.98 14.24 -10.20
N GLY A 172 5.31 14.64 -8.98
CA GLY A 172 4.96 15.95 -8.41
C GLY A 172 3.98 15.77 -7.25
N PRO A 173 3.62 16.81 -6.49
CA PRO A 173 4.09 18.19 -6.60
C PRO A 173 5.59 18.36 -6.35
N PHE A 174 6.17 19.38 -6.98
CA PHE A 174 7.55 19.82 -6.72
C PHE A 174 7.63 21.16 -5.96
N HIS A 175 6.48 21.71 -5.57
CA HIS A 175 6.41 22.88 -4.70
C HIS A 175 6.37 22.43 -3.22
N ALA A 176 7.14 23.12 -2.38
CA ALA A 176 7.25 22.79 -0.98
C ALA A 176 5.90 22.83 -0.25
N GLY A 177 5.69 21.87 0.66
CA GLY A 177 4.51 21.78 1.53
C GLY A 177 3.31 21.05 0.93
N ARG A 178 3.33 20.70 -0.37
CA ARG A 178 2.26 19.93 -1.00
C ARG A 178 2.61 18.44 -1.05
N VAL A 179 1.61 17.59 -0.84
CA VAL A 179 1.77 16.13 -0.80
C VAL A 179 1.22 15.46 -2.07
N ILE A 180 0.18 16.04 -2.68
CA ILE A 180 -0.49 15.47 -3.84
C ILE A 180 -1.07 16.58 -4.73
N ASP A 181 -0.95 16.40 -6.05
CA ASP A 181 -1.63 17.25 -7.04
C ASP A 181 -2.71 16.42 -7.74
N LEU A 182 -3.97 16.78 -7.53
CA LEU A 182 -5.14 16.14 -8.13
C LEU A 182 -5.38 16.64 -9.56
N SER A 183 -6.13 15.88 -10.36
CA SER A 183 -6.78 16.45 -11.53
C SER A 183 -7.85 17.47 -11.13
N TYR A 184 -8.28 18.30 -12.08
CA TYR A 184 -9.32 19.29 -11.84
C TYR A 184 -10.65 18.61 -11.43
N ALA A 185 -11.07 17.54 -12.12
CA ALA A 185 -12.29 16.82 -11.75
C ALA A 185 -12.22 16.22 -10.34
N ALA A 186 -11.08 15.66 -9.94
CA ALA A 186 -10.92 15.11 -8.59
C ALA A 186 -10.92 16.19 -7.50
N ALA A 187 -10.42 17.39 -7.80
CA ALA A 187 -10.40 18.52 -6.88
C ALA A 187 -11.74 19.26 -6.75
N ASN A 188 -12.63 19.15 -7.75
CA ASN A 188 -13.91 19.85 -7.79
C ASN A 188 -14.98 19.27 -6.83
N ARG A 189 -14.71 18.14 -6.17
CA ARG A 189 -15.71 17.38 -5.40
C ARG A 189 -15.85 17.77 -3.93
#